data_AF-A0A845XXT5-F1
#
_entry.id   AF-A0A845XXT5-F1
#
_cell.length_a   1.000
_cell.length_b   1.000
_cell.length_c   1.000
_cell.angle_alpha   90.00
_cell.angle_beta   90.00
_cell.angle_gamma   90.00
#
_symmetry.space_group_name_H-M   'P 1'
#
loop_
_entity.id
_entity.type
_entity.pdbx_description
1 polymer ?
#
loop_
_entity_poly.entity_id
_entity_poly.type
_entity_poly.pdbx_seq_one_letter_code
_entity_poly.pdbx_strand_id
1 'polypeptide(L)'
;MVVVSPLLDLAGFYQPPFKVKAEYEVSLPIEDKDEDTIIKGRIDILVTSKPIWIAVIESKRSAVSLQPAIPQALVYMLKIPQTEQPTFGLITNGASFIFIKLVKGETLRYALSKAFDIWNPGNYLYDVLGILKRIAAVTAKS
;
A
#
# COMPACT_ATOMS: atom_id res chain seq x y z
N MET A 1 10.52 -6.27 5.55
CA MET A 1 10.39 -5.00 4.78
C MET A 1 11.67 -4.57 4.04
N VAL A 2 12.39 -5.45 3.33
CA VAL A 2 13.71 -5.08 2.76
C VAL A 2 13.62 -4.11 1.58
N VAL A 3 12.60 -4.22 0.72
CA VAL A 3 12.47 -3.38 -0.49
C VAL A 3 11.65 -2.10 -0.25
N VAL A 4 10.62 -2.18 0.61
CA VAL A 4 9.68 -1.07 0.80
C VAL A 4 10.27 0.04 1.67
N SER A 5 10.98 -0.32 2.74
CA SER A 5 11.55 0.67 3.67
C SER A 5 12.49 1.67 2.98
N PRO A 6 13.45 1.26 2.11
CA PRO A 6 14.27 2.20 1.35
C PRO A 6 13.46 3.13 0.43
N LEU A 7 12.39 2.64 -0.20
CA LEU A 7 11.55 3.47 -1.07
C LEU A 7 10.80 4.54 -0.27
N LEU A 8 10.34 4.20 0.93
CA LEU A 8 9.66 5.13 1.82
C LEU A 8 10.61 6.21 2.34
N ASP A 9 11.85 5.83 2.64
CA ASP A 9 12.90 6.76 3.05
C ASP A 9 13.28 7.73 1.94
N LEU A 10 13.53 7.22 0.74
CA LEU A 10 13.81 8.05 -0.43
C LEU A 10 12.63 8.97 -0.84
N ALA A 11 11.41 8.62 -0.44
CA ALA A 11 10.22 9.44 -0.62
C ALA A 11 9.97 10.44 0.53
N GLY A 12 10.77 10.39 1.60
CA GLY A 12 10.69 11.33 2.73
C GLY A 12 9.67 10.95 3.81
N PHE A 13 9.13 9.73 3.80
CA PHE A 13 8.09 9.31 4.76
C PHE A 13 8.56 9.16 6.21
N TYR A 14 9.87 9.05 6.44
CA TYR A 14 10.45 9.05 7.80
C TYR A 14 10.75 10.47 8.33
N GLN A 15 10.46 11.51 7.55
CA GLN A 15 10.69 12.91 7.93
C GLN A 15 9.38 13.64 8.25
N PRO A 16 9.38 14.68 9.11
CA PRO A 16 8.19 15.51 9.35
C PRO A 16 7.58 16.06 8.05
N PRO A 17 6.24 16.18 7.93
CA PRO A 17 5.21 15.91 8.96
C PRO A 17 4.82 14.43 9.08
N PHE A 18 5.47 13.55 8.33
CA PHE A 18 5.17 12.13 8.35
C PHE A 18 5.72 11.47 9.62
N LYS A 19 4.95 10.53 10.17
CA LYS A 19 5.30 9.66 11.28
C LYS A 19 4.95 8.25 10.87
N VAL A 20 5.96 7.44 10.62
CA VAL A 20 5.82 6.03 10.33
C VAL A 20 5.42 5.29 11.61
N LYS A 21 4.18 4.81 11.68
CA LYS A 21 3.71 3.87 12.69
C LYS A 21 3.43 2.53 12.03
N ALA A 22 4.18 1.51 12.40
CA ALA A 22 3.82 0.13 12.11
C ALA A 22 2.69 -0.25 13.07
N GLU A 23 1.46 -0.35 12.57
CA GLU A 23 0.30 -0.66 13.38
C GLU A 23 -0.44 -1.84 12.75
N TYR A 24 -0.67 -2.89 13.53
CA TYR A 24 -1.50 -4.08 13.23
C TYR A 24 -0.94 -5.05 12.19
N GLU A 25 -0.60 -6.25 12.68
CA GLU A 25 -0.55 -7.46 11.85
C GLU A 25 -1.99 -7.94 11.61
N VAL A 26 -2.37 -8.09 10.35
CA VAL A 26 -3.64 -8.74 9.97
C VAL A 26 -3.33 -10.01 9.21
N SER A 27 -3.75 -11.16 9.75
CA SER A 27 -3.65 -12.43 9.06
C SER A 27 -4.87 -12.61 8.15
N LEU A 28 -4.64 -12.74 6.84
CA LEU A 28 -5.66 -13.11 5.88
C LEU A 28 -5.47 -14.56 5.42
N PRO A 29 -6.55 -15.36 5.36
CA PRO A 29 -6.53 -16.57 4.56
C PRO A 29 -6.47 -16.17 3.08
N ILE A 30 -5.38 -16.53 2.41
CA ILE A 30 -5.22 -16.44 0.96
C ILE A 30 -5.30 -17.87 0.46
N GLU A 31 -6.33 -18.17 -0.32
CA GLU A 31 -6.41 -19.43 -1.04
C GLU A 31 -5.44 -19.37 -2.22
N ASP A 32 -4.48 -20.28 -2.23
CA ASP A 32 -3.73 -20.56 -3.44
C ASP A 32 -4.62 -21.41 -4.36
N LYS A 33 -4.71 -21.06 -5.64
CA LYS A 33 -5.60 -21.79 -6.57
C LYS A 33 -5.09 -23.20 -6.90
N ASP A 34 -3.81 -23.46 -6.65
CA ASP A 34 -3.14 -24.67 -7.11
C ASP A 34 -2.93 -25.72 -5.99
N GLU A 35 -3.20 -25.40 -4.73
CA GLU A 35 -3.14 -26.35 -3.61
C GLU A 35 -4.26 -26.01 -2.61
N ASP A 36 -4.95 -27.01 -2.04
CA ASP A 36 -5.93 -26.88 -0.93
C ASP A 36 -5.29 -26.33 0.39
N THR A 37 -4.28 -25.48 0.28
CA THR A 37 -3.50 -24.88 1.34
C THR A 37 -3.99 -23.46 1.57
N ILE A 38 -4.60 -23.23 2.73
CA ILE A 38 -4.89 -21.86 3.19
C ILE A 38 -3.56 -21.19 3.56
N ILE A 39 -3.06 -20.31 2.71
CA ILE A 39 -1.87 -19.51 2.99
C ILE A 39 -2.28 -18.33 3.87
N LYS A 40 -1.74 -18.25 5.08
CA LYS A 40 -1.92 -17.05 5.92
C LYS A 40 -1.01 -15.93 5.41
N GLY A 41 -1.57 -15.00 4.64
CA GLY A 41 -0.90 -13.75 4.27
C GLY A 41 -0.89 -12.77 5.46
N ARG A 42 0.21 -12.07 5.68
CA ARG A 42 0.30 -11.01 6.68
C ARG A 42 0.25 -9.65 6.00
N ILE A 43 -0.65 -8.79 6.46
CA ILE A 43 -0.69 -7.38 6.10
C ILE A 43 -0.06 -6.62 7.27
N ASP A 44 1.08 -6.01 7.00
CA ASP A 44 1.76 -5.07 7.88
C ASP A 44 1.35 -3.65 7.47
N ILE A 45 0.52 -3.03 8.30
CA ILE A 45 -0.02 -1.72 7.98
C ILE A 45 0.95 -0.63 8.46
N LEU A 46 1.33 0.26 7.54
CA LEU A 46 2.18 1.41 7.84
C LEU A 46 1.41 2.72 7.70
N VAL A 47 1.17 3.38 8.82
CA VAL A 47 0.48 4.69 8.84
C VAL A 47 1.54 5.77 8.81
N THR A 48 1.52 6.68 7.83
CA THR A 48 2.57 7.71 7.69
C THR A 48 2.12 9.13 8.03
N SER A 49 0.83 9.50 7.94
CA SER A 49 0.16 10.64 8.62
C SER A 49 -1.17 10.90 7.88
N LYS A 50 -2.15 11.60 8.47
CA LYS A 50 -3.33 12.01 7.67
C LYS A 50 -2.89 12.99 6.56
N PRO A 51 -3.37 12.85 5.30
CA PRO A 51 -4.28 11.84 4.73
C PRO A 51 -3.58 10.65 3.99
N ILE A 52 -2.30 10.36 4.21
CA ILE A 52 -1.60 9.21 3.60
C ILE A 52 -1.69 7.95 4.44
N TRP A 53 -1.91 6.83 3.75
CA TRP A 53 -1.73 5.51 4.31
C TRP A 53 -0.93 4.61 3.37
N ILE A 54 -0.15 3.69 3.91
CA ILE A 54 0.67 2.76 3.12
C ILE A 54 0.48 1.36 3.71
N ALA A 55 -0.33 0.52 3.06
CA ALA A 55 -0.38 -0.89 3.43
C ALA A 55 0.85 -1.59 2.85
N VAL A 56 1.50 -2.41 3.65
CA VAL A 56 2.53 -3.31 3.17
C VAL A 56 2.04 -4.72 3.45
N ILE A 57 2.15 -5.61 2.48
CA ILE A 57 1.68 -6.98 2.63
C ILE A 57 2.87 -7.87 2.49
N GLU A 58 3.60 -8.06 3.58
CA GLU A 58 4.75 -8.96 3.54
C GLU A 58 4.27 -10.41 3.51
N SER A 59 3.97 -10.90 2.30
CA SER A 59 3.80 -12.32 2.04
C SER A 59 5.17 -12.99 2.03
N LYS A 60 5.33 -14.08 2.77
CA LYS A 60 6.53 -14.93 2.74
C LYS A 60 6.79 -15.57 1.36
N ARG A 61 5.81 -15.51 0.45
CA ARG A 61 5.92 -16.00 -0.92
C ARG A 61 5.65 -14.83 -1.88
N SER A 62 6.68 -14.41 -2.61
CA SER A 62 6.64 -13.34 -3.61
C SER A 62 5.73 -13.64 -4.81
N ALA A 63 5.35 -14.91 -5.01
CA ALA A 63 4.47 -15.38 -6.08
C ALA A 63 2.96 -15.21 -5.77
N VAL A 64 2.59 -14.82 -4.54
CA VAL A 64 1.19 -14.71 -4.15
C VAL A 64 0.56 -13.44 -4.72
N SER A 65 -0.59 -13.59 -5.36
CA SER A 65 -1.39 -12.48 -5.92
C SER A 65 -1.73 -11.43 -4.86
N LEU A 66 -1.59 -10.16 -5.22
CA LEU A 66 -1.98 -9.03 -4.37
C LEU A 66 -3.50 -8.78 -4.34
N GLN A 67 -4.26 -9.38 -5.26
CA GLN A 67 -5.69 -9.12 -5.42
C GLN A 67 -6.53 -9.39 -4.15
N PRO A 68 -6.33 -10.51 -3.42
CA PRO A 68 -7.12 -10.83 -2.22
C PRO A 68 -6.99 -9.79 -1.11
N ALA A 69 -5.95 -8.96 -1.14
CA ALA A 69 -5.73 -7.96 -0.12
C ALA A 69 -6.36 -6.59 -0.39
N ILE A 70 -6.83 -6.34 -1.62
CA ILE A 70 -7.48 -5.08 -1.98
C ILE A 70 -8.71 -4.80 -1.11
N PRO A 71 -9.65 -5.75 -0.90
CA PRO A 71 -10.81 -5.52 -0.04
C PRO A 71 -10.42 -5.15 1.39
N GLN A 72 -9.43 -5.84 1.96
CA GLN A 72 -8.98 -5.57 3.34
C GLN A 72 -8.34 -4.19 3.45
N ALA A 73 -7.47 -3.82 2.50
CA ALA A 73 -6.87 -2.49 2.46
C ALA A 73 -7.95 -1.40 2.37
N LEU A 74 -8.97 -1.58 1.53
CA LEU A 74 -10.10 -0.66 1.43
C LEU A 74 -10.87 -0.56 2.75
N VAL A 75 -11.17 -1.67 3.44
CA VAL A 75 -11.84 -1.65 4.75
C VAL A 75 -11.05 -0.82 5.76
N TYR A 76 -9.73 -0.94 5.81
CA TYR A 76 -8.90 -0.09 6.67
C TYR A 76 -8.94 1.38 6.26
N MET A 77 -8.78 1.66 4.97
CA MET A 77 -8.84 3.03 4.45
C MET A 77 -10.21 3.67 4.73
N LEU A 78 -11.30 2.89 4.75
CA LEU A 78 -12.64 3.36 5.09
C LEU A 78 -12.80 3.78 6.55
N LYS A 79 -12.07 3.16 7.48
CA LYS A 79 -12.09 3.52 8.91
C LYS A 79 -11.41 4.87 9.21
N ILE A 80 -10.64 5.41 8.27
CA ILE A 80 -9.99 6.71 8.43
C ILE A 80 -11.07 7.82 8.48
N PRO A 81 -10.99 8.79 9.41
CA PRO A 81 -11.95 9.90 9.44
C PRO A 81 -12.04 10.60 8.09
N GLN A 82 -13.22 11.12 7.74
CA GLN A 82 -13.42 11.82 6.47
C GLN A 82 -12.47 13.01 6.37
N THR A 83 -11.74 13.06 5.27
CA THR A 83 -10.82 14.15 4.91
C THR A 83 -11.31 14.77 3.61
N GLU A 84 -11.14 16.08 3.45
CA GLU A 84 -11.40 16.75 2.15
C GLU A 84 -10.48 16.21 1.04
N GLN A 85 -9.35 15.62 1.42
CA GLN A 85 -8.37 15.08 0.48
C GLN A 85 -8.52 13.56 0.29
N PRO A 86 -8.13 13.04 -0.89
CA PRO A 86 -8.07 11.61 -1.12
C PRO A 86 -7.12 10.91 -0.14
N THR A 87 -7.49 9.71 0.28
CA THR A 87 -6.60 8.79 0.98
C THR A 87 -5.88 7.93 -0.04
N PHE A 88 -4.56 7.84 0.07
CA PHE A 88 -3.77 6.92 -0.75
C PHE A 88 -3.43 5.66 0.04
N GLY A 89 -3.26 4.56 -0.67
CA GLY A 89 -2.83 3.26 -0.17
C GLY A 89 -1.77 2.66 -1.10
N LEU A 90 -0.88 1.86 -0.54
CA LEU A 90 -0.03 0.94 -1.29
C LEU A 90 -0.41 -0.48 -0.89
N ILE A 91 -0.26 -1.43 -1.79
CA ILE A 91 -0.29 -2.86 -1.53
C ILE A 91 0.96 -3.42 -2.19
N THR A 92 1.75 -4.21 -1.46
CA THR A 92 2.98 -4.79 -2.00
C THR A 92 3.42 -6.03 -1.26
N ASN A 93 3.95 -7.01 -1.98
CA ASN A 93 4.63 -8.22 -1.45
C ASN A 93 6.16 -8.14 -1.58
N GLY A 94 6.70 -6.95 -1.84
CA GLY A 94 8.12 -6.71 -2.10
C GLY A 94 8.54 -6.92 -3.56
N ALA A 95 7.80 -7.71 -4.34
CA ALA A 95 8.04 -7.91 -5.77
C ALA A 95 7.06 -7.11 -6.65
N SER A 96 5.80 -7.02 -6.24
CA SER A 96 4.76 -6.29 -6.96
C SER A 96 4.20 -5.16 -6.10
N PHE A 97 3.72 -4.09 -6.73
CA PHE A 97 3.17 -2.89 -6.09
C PHE A 97 1.88 -2.47 -6.79
N ILE A 98 0.82 -2.20 -6.02
CA ILE A 98 -0.45 -1.64 -6.49
C ILE A 98 -0.83 -0.46 -5.59
N PHE A 99 -1.09 0.69 -6.19
CA PHE A 99 -1.56 1.86 -5.47
C PHE A 99 -3.09 1.92 -5.46
N ILE A 100 -3.64 2.37 -4.34
CA ILE A 100 -5.07 2.64 -4.17
C ILE A 100 -5.25 4.15 -3.96
N LYS A 101 -6.24 4.73 -4.62
CA LYS A 101 -6.76 6.07 -4.29
C LYS A 101 -8.20 5.93 -3.83
N LEU A 102 -8.52 6.40 -2.63
CA LEU A 102 -9.87 6.43 -2.05
C LEU A 102 -10.33 7.88 -1.89
N VAL A 103 -11.54 8.19 -2.36
CA VAL A 103 -12.17 9.50 -2.22
C VAL A 103 -13.48 9.34 -1.45
N LYS A 104 -13.60 10.03 -0.31
CA LYS A 104 -14.79 10.07 0.54
C LYS A 104 -15.54 11.38 0.34
N GLY A 105 -16.05 11.59 -0.88
CA GLY A 105 -16.95 12.71 -1.20
C GLY A 105 -18.41 12.35 -0.99
N GLU A 106 -19.33 12.99 -1.72
CA GLU A 106 -20.76 12.62 -1.76
C GLU A 106 -20.98 11.15 -2.10
N THR A 107 -20.14 10.62 -3.00
CA THR A 107 -20.09 9.21 -3.34
C THR A 107 -18.72 8.64 -3.00
N LEU A 108 -18.69 7.49 -2.36
CA LEU A 108 -17.48 6.74 -2.09
C LEU A 108 -16.91 6.17 -3.40
N ARG A 109 -15.66 6.51 -3.74
CA ARG A 109 -15.01 6.04 -4.97
C ARG A 109 -13.59 5.58 -4.67
N TYR A 110 -13.16 4.50 -5.32
CA TYR A 110 -11.76 4.08 -5.32
C TYR A 110 -11.27 3.74 -6.72
N ALA A 111 -9.96 3.83 -6.90
CA ALA A 111 -9.28 3.39 -8.12
C ALA A 111 -7.97 2.68 -7.76
N LEU A 112 -7.56 1.75 -8.64
CA LEU A 112 -6.31 1.02 -8.54
C LEU A 112 -5.37 1.47 -9.66
N SER A 113 -4.07 1.50 -9.38
CA SER A 113 -3.06 1.59 -10.45
C SER A 113 -2.93 0.26 -11.19
N LYS A 114 -2.22 0.27 -12.32
CA LYS A 114 -1.59 -0.95 -12.83
C LYS A 114 -0.67 -1.57 -11.75
N ALA A 115 -0.44 -2.87 -11.84
CA ALA A 115 0.60 -3.52 -11.04
C ALA A 115 1.99 -3.14 -11.57
N PHE A 116 2.87 -2.75 -10.66
CA PHE A 116 4.29 -2.52 -10.93
C PHE A 116 5.06 -3.70 -10.38
N ASP A 117 5.69 -4.49 -11.25
CA ASP A 117 6.44 -5.69 -10.85
C ASP A 117 7.93 -5.48 -11.09
N ILE A 118 8.78 -5.76 -10.09
CA ILE A 118 10.23 -5.58 -10.19
C ILE A 118 10.86 -6.52 -11.23
N TRP A 119 10.20 -7.62 -11.56
CA TRP A 119 10.68 -8.59 -12.55
C TRP A 119 10.38 -8.16 -13.98
N ASN A 120 9.50 -7.17 -14.17
CA ASN A 120 9.24 -6.64 -15.50
C ASN A 120 10.42 -5.78 -16.00
N PRO A 121 10.73 -5.82 -17.32
CA PRO A 121 11.71 -4.92 -17.91
C PRO A 121 11.37 -3.45 -17.68
N GLY A 122 12.38 -2.59 -17.50
CA GLY A 122 12.21 -1.13 -17.37
C GLY A 122 12.31 -0.57 -15.96
N ASN A 123 12.63 -1.39 -14.95
CA ASN A 123 12.87 -0.98 -13.56
C ASN A 123 11.76 -0.08 -12.98
N TYR A 124 10.60 -0.70 -12.74
CA TYR A 124 9.43 -0.01 -12.20
C TYR A 124 9.61 0.56 -10.78
N LEU A 125 10.73 0.29 -10.09
CA LEU A 125 11.02 0.92 -8.81
C LEU A 125 11.16 2.45 -8.93
N TYR A 126 11.62 2.96 -10.08
CA TYR A 126 11.64 4.42 -10.32
C TYR A 126 10.24 5.00 -10.40
N ASP A 127 9.31 4.33 -11.09
CA ASP A 127 7.91 4.74 -11.16
C ASP A 127 7.25 4.68 -9.78
N VAL A 128 7.46 3.59 -9.05
CA VAL A 128 6.95 3.42 -7.68
C VAL A 128 7.47 4.54 -6.77
N LEU A 129 8.77 4.85 -6.81
CA LEU A 129 9.36 5.95 -6.06
C LEU A 129 8.80 7.32 -6.48
N GLY A 130 8.62 7.54 -7.78
CA GLY A 130 8.03 8.78 -8.32
C GLY A 130 6.60 9.00 -7.82
N ILE A 131 5.78 7.93 -7.81
CA ILE A 131 4.42 7.96 -7.27
C ILE A 131 4.45 8.24 -5.76
N LEU A 132 5.31 7.56 -5.00
CA LEU A 132 5.47 7.79 -3.56
C LEU A 132 5.87 9.24 -3.25
N LYS A 133 6.83 9.81 -3.99
CA LYS A 133 7.23 11.21 -3.87
C LYS A 133 6.10 12.17 -4.20
N ARG A 134 5.32 11.89 -5.25
CA ARG A 134 4.17 12.71 -5.62
C ARG A 134 3.10 12.68 -4.55
N ILE A 135 2.81 11.50 -4.00
CA ILE A 135 1.88 11.30 -2.89
C ILE A 135 2.36 12.12 -1.68
N ALA A 136 3.61 11.97 -1.25
CA ALA A 136 4.18 12.75 -0.15
C ALA A 136 4.05 14.28 -0.40
N ALA A 137 4.35 14.74 -1.61
CA ALA A 137 4.28 16.17 -1.94
C ALA A 137 2.85 16.76 -1.90
N VAL A 138 1.82 15.99 -2.27
CA VAL A 138 0.43 16.49 -2.26
C VAL A 138 -0.20 16.48 -0.88
N THR A 139 0.33 15.70 0.05
CA THR A 139 -0.23 15.58 1.41
C THR A 139 0.60 16.29 2.47
N ALA A 140 1.88 16.58 2.22
CA ALA A 140 2.69 17.38 3.13
C ALA A 140 2.25 18.86 3.16
N LYS A 141 1.48 19.30 2.17
CA LYS A 141 0.96 20.67 2.03
C LYS A 141 -0.43 20.87 2.66
N SER A 142 -0.90 19.88 3.42
CA SER A 142 -2.28 19.71 3.87
C SER A 142 -2.34 19.61 5.38
#